data_AF-A0A0A9E7W7-F1
#
_entry.id   AF-A0A0A9E7W7-F1
#
_cell.length_a   1.000
_cell.length_b   1.000
_cell.length_c   1.000
_cell.angle_alpha   90.00
_cell.angle_beta   90.00
_cell.angle_gamma   90.00
#
_symmetry.space_group_name_H-M   'P 1'
#
loop_
_entity.id
_entity.type
_entity.pdbx_description
1 polymer ?
#
loop_
_entity_poly.entity_id
_entity_poly.type
_entity_poly.pdbx_seq_one_letter_code
_entity_poly.pdbx_strand_id
1 'polypeptide(L)'
;MADLGYEVAQSNAAWILDRYGDQSICMGESGFCTDMEMHLRAHALWWQASEQGNEHAALLIGDAYYYGRGVARDYERAAEAYMHAQSQSNAQAMFNLGYMHEHGHGLPLDLHLAKRYYDQAVEVDSAARLPVMIALTSLWLRKNYADSFLVHFIDSLPEIYPVVEEWVEDVLMDEGNATILTLFACLVTVLYLRERQRRQVAAANPQQPDGPPM
;
A
#
# COMPACT_ATOMS: atom_id res chain seq x y z
N MET A 1 29.57 -16.86 -1.20
CA MET A 1 28.86 -17.42 -0.02
C MET A 1 27.47 -17.87 -0.39
N ALA A 2 26.66 -17.06 -1.08
CA ALA A 2 25.38 -17.53 -1.65
C ALA A 2 25.55 -18.75 -2.57
N ASP A 3 26.55 -18.73 -3.46
CA ASP A 3 26.89 -19.86 -4.35
C ASP A 3 27.38 -21.12 -3.60
N LEU A 4 27.74 -20.99 -2.32
CA LEU A 4 28.13 -22.11 -1.47
C LEU A 4 26.92 -22.77 -0.79
N GLY A 5 25.71 -22.28 -1.04
CA GLY A 5 24.47 -22.86 -0.52
C GLY A 5 24.06 -22.39 0.87
N TYR A 6 24.68 -21.34 1.42
CA TYR A 6 24.26 -20.81 2.73
C TYR A 6 22.98 -19.98 2.57
N GLU A 7 21.87 -20.45 3.14
CA GLU A 7 20.57 -19.76 3.17
C GLU A 7 20.70 -18.26 3.47
N VAL A 8 21.28 -17.89 4.62
CA VAL A 8 21.41 -16.48 5.04
C VAL A 8 22.18 -15.64 4.02
N ALA A 9 23.16 -16.23 3.34
CA ALA A 9 23.91 -15.52 2.30
C ALA A 9 23.09 -15.36 1.02
N GLN A 10 22.24 -16.33 0.68
CA GLN A 10 21.32 -16.25 -0.46
C GLN A 10 20.23 -15.21 -0.21
N SER A 11 19.56 -15.25 0.95
CA SER A 11 18.51 -14.29 1.31
C SER A 11 19.04 -12.87 1.40
N ASN A 12 20.20 -12.65 2.03
CA ASN A 12 20.82 -11.32 2.05
C ASN A 12 21.21 -10.82 0.65
N ALA A 13 21.78 -11.69 -0.20
CA ALA A 13 22.15 -11.32 -1.55
C ALA A 13 20.92 -11.00 -2.41
N ALA A 14 19.85 -11.79 -2.28
CA ALA A 14 18.58 -11.53 -2.96
C ALA A 14 17.97 -10.19 -2.53
N TRP A 15 17.97 -9.91 -1.22
CA TRP A 15 17.48 -8.65 -0.68
C TRP A 15 18.26 -7.44 -1.21
N ILE A 16 19.59 -7.54 -1.30
CA ILE A 16 20.41 -6.46 -1.86
C ILE A 16 20.05 -6.20 -3.33
N LEU A 17 19.84 -7.26 -4.12
CA LEU A 17 19.48 -7.14 -5.54
C LEU A 17 18.11 -6.50 -5.72
N ASP A 18 17.10 -6.87 -4.91
CA ASP A 18 15.76 -6.29 -5.00
C ASP A 18 15.69 -4.84 -4.47
N ARG A 19 16.46 -4.50 -3.42
CA ARG A 19 16.39 -3.20 -2.74
C ARG A 19 17.21 -2.11 -3.42
N TYR A 20 18.37 -2.47 -3.98
CA TYR A 20 19.36 -1.52 -4.49
C TYR A 20 19.55 -1.60 -6.00
N GLY A 21 18.62 -2.22 -6.74
CA GLY A 21 18.67 -2.48 -8.18
C GLY A 21 19.53 -1.50 -8.99
N ASP A 22 19.10 -0.24 -9.10
CA ASP A 22 19.75 0.83 -9.90
C ASP A 22 21.22 1.12 -9.51
N GLN A 23 21.62 0.77 -8.29
CA GLN A 23 22.96 0.96 -7.74
C GLN A 23 23.70 -0.38 -7.49
N SER A 24 23.03 -1.50 -7.72
CA SER A 24 23.54 -2.81 -7.35
C SER A 24 24.43 -3.36 -8.47
N ILE A 25 25.67 -3.72 -8.09
CA ILE A 25 26.62 -4.34 -9.02
C ILE A 25 26.28 -5.83 -9.07
N CYS A 26 25.62 -6.26 -10.13
CA CYS A 26 25.63 -7.66 -10.49
C CYS A 26 26.92 -7.94 -11.31
N MET A 27 27.57 -9.10 -11.11
CA MET A 27 28.66 -9.50 -12.00
C MET A 27 28.09 -10.08 -13.31
N GLY A 28 27.72 -9.20 -14.24
CA GLY A 28 27.48 -9.52 -15.66
C GLY A 28 28.74 -9.29 -16.51
N GLU A 29 28.77 -9.79 -17.75
CA GLU A 29 29.93 -9.65 -18.67
C GLU A 29 30.33 -8.19 -18.95
N SER A 30 29.40 -7.24 -18.80
CA SER A 30 29.57 -5.80 -19.02
C SER A 30 29.74 -4.97 -17.72
N GLY A 31 29.68 -5.60 -16.54
CA GLY A 31 29.78 -4.93 -15.24
C GLY A 31 28.50 -4.27 -14.71
N PHE A 32 27.38 -4.32 -15.44
CA PHE A 32 26.05 -3.84 -15.02
C PHE A 32 24.95 -4.83 -15.44
N CYS A 33 23.89 -4.98 -14.63
CA CYS A 33 22.68 -5.73 -15.00
C CYS A 33 21.55 -4.79 -15.41
N THR A 34 20.65 -5.31 -16.23
CA THR A 34 19.29 -4.76 -16.40
C THR A 34 18.41 -5.11 -15.19
N ASP A 35 17.35 -4.34 -14.94
CA ASP A 35 16.36 -4.60 -13.88
C ASP A 35 15.79 -6.02 -13.95
N MET A 36 15.58 -6.50 -15.17
CA MET A 36 15.11 -7.86 -15.43
C MET A 36 16.11 -8.91 -14.94
N GLU A 37 17.40 -8.76 -15.25
CA GLU A 37 18.44 -9.70 -14.82
C GLU A 37 18.63 -9.68 -13.29
N MET A 38 18.50 -8.52 -12.66
CA MET A 38 18.56 -8.39 -11.20
C MET A 38 17.41 -9.12 -10.52
N HIS A 39 16.17 -8.87 -10.94
CA HIS A 39 15.02 -9.56 -10.38
C HIS A 39 15.03 -11.06 -10.68
N LEU A 40 15.49 -11.49 -11.86
CA LEU A 40 15.68 -12.91 -12.17
C LEU A 40 16.67 -13.57 -11.20
N ARG A 41 17.79 -12.90 -10.92
CA ARG A 41 18.81 -13.40 -9.98
C ARG A 41 18.31 -13.38 -8.53
N ALA A 42 17.64 -12.32 -8.11
CA ALA A 42 17.03 -12.22 -6.79
C ALA A 42 16.00 -13.34 -6.59
N HIS A 43 15.11 -13.54 -7.56
CA HIS A 43 14.12 -14.61 -7.56
C HIS A 43 14.77 -15.99 -7.43
N ALA A 44 15.86 -16.26 -8.17
CA ALA A 44 16.58 -17.53 -8.06
C ALA A 44 17.19 -17.75 -6.66
N LEU A 45 17.75 -16.69 -6.04
CA LEU A 45 18.30 -16.75 -4.69
C LEU A 45 17.20 -16.90 -3.63
N TRP A 46 16.07 -16.21 -3.80
CA TRP A 46 14.89 -16.40 -2.96
C TRP A 46 14.38 -17.83 -3.03
N TRP A 47 14.30 -18.41 -4.23
CA TRP A 47 13.93 -19.81 -4.40
C TRP A 47 14.84 -20.74 -3.60
N GLN A 48 16.16 -20.57 -3.70
CA GLN A 48 17.11 -21.38 -2.95
C GLN A 48 17.00 -21.22 -1.43
N ALA A 49 16.75 -20.00 -0.94
CA ALA A 49 16.54 -19.75 0.49
C ALA A 49 15.21 -20.33 0.98
N SER A 50 14.15 -20.24 0.17
CA SER A 50 12.84 -20.82 0.47
C SER A 50 12.91 -22.33 0.65
N GLU A 51 13.62 -23.04 -0.24
CA GLU A 51 13.82 -24.49 -0.14
C GLU A 51 14.56 -24.93 1.13
N GLN A 52 15.23 -23.99 1.81
CA GLN A 52 15.92 -24.20 3.09
C GLN A 52 15.06 -23.80 4.30
N GLY A 53 13.79 -23.46 4.09
CA GLY A 53 12.86 -23.10 5.16
C GLY A 53 12.88 -21.62 5.55
N ASN A 54 13.33 -20.73 4.65
CA ASN A 54 13.13 -19.30 4.85
C ASN A 54 11.72 -18.89 4.37
N GLU A 55 10.84 -18.61 5.33
CA GLU A 55 9.45 -18.24 5.08
C GLU A 55 9.31 -16.85 4.43
N HIS A 56 10.26 -15.94 4.68
CA HIS A 56 10.29 -14.63 4.06
C HIS A 56 10.69 -14.74 2.58
N ALA A 57 11.62 -15.63 2.25
CA ALA A 57 11.99 -15.93 0.87
C ALA A 57 10.81 -16.52 0.10
N ALA A 58 10.06 -17.46 0.71
CA ALA A 58 8.83 -18.01 0.14
C ALA A 58 7.77 -16.93 -0.15
N LEU A 59 7.59 -15.98 0.79
CA LEU A 59 6.72 -14.82 0.61
C LEU A 59 7.14 -13.97 -0.60
N LEU A 60 8.44 -13.66 -0.72
CA LEU A 60 8.96 -12.81 -1.80
C LEU A 60 8.90 -13.49 -3.18
N ILE A 61 9.00 -14.82 -3.25
CA ILE A 61 8.70 -15.57 -4.48
C ILE A 61 7.23 -15.40 -4.86
N GLY A 62 6.33 -15.48 -3.88
CA GLY A 62 4.90 -15.20 -4.10
C GLY A 62 4.67 -13.81 -4.66
N ASP A 63 5.31 -12.80 -4.08
CA ASP A 63 5.25 -11.41 -4.57
C ASP A 63 5.81 -11.27 -5.98
N ALA A 64 6.91 -11.94 -6.30
CA ALA A 64 7.51 -11.93 -7.63
C ALA A 64 6.53 -12.46 -8.69
N TYR A 65 5.85 -13.57 -8.42
CA TYR A 65 4.82 -14.11 -9.31
C TYR A 65 3.53 -13.26 -9.32
N TYR A 66 3.12 -12.69 -8.19
CA TYR A 66 1.91 -11.88 -8.08
C TYR A 66 2.03 -10.56 -8.85
N TYR A 67 3.17 -9.88 -8.73
CA TYR A 67 3.45 -8.58 -9.37
C TYR A 67 4.18 -8.70 -10.71
N GLY A 68 4.73 -9.87 -11.05
CA GLY A 68 5.53 -10.07 -12.26
C GLY A 68 6.93 -9.45 -12.19
N ARG A 69 7.59 -9.51 -11.02
CA ARG A 69 8.95 -8.96 -10.82
C ARG A 69 10.00 -10.00 -11.21
N GLY A 70 10.68 -9.79 -12.34
CA GLY A 70 11.69 -10.73 -12.87
C GLY A 70 11.14 -12.02 -13.45
N VAL A 71 9.86 -12.32 -13.23
CA VAL A 71 9.15 -13.48 -13.79
C VAL A 71 7.81 -13.03 -14.38
N ALA A 72 7.25 -13.82 -15.29
CA ALA A 72 5.91 -13.54 -15.79
C ALA A 72 4.89 -13.66 -14.65
N ARG A 73 3.91 -12.75 -14.61
CA ARG A 73 2.84 -12.78 -13.61
C ARG A 73 2.06 -14.09 -13.69
N ASP A 74 1.96 -14.78 -12.58
CA ASP A 74 1.30 -16.08 -12.46
C ASP A 74 0.66 -16.19 -11.06
N TYR A 75 -0.65 -15.96 -11.00
CA TYR A 75 -1.35 -15.96 -9.71
C TYR A 75 -1.45 -17.35 -9.08
N GLU A 76 -1.43 -18.43 -9.87
CA GLU A 76 -1.49 -19.79 -9.31
C GLU A 76 -0.18 -20.11 -8.59
N ARG A 77 0.97 -19.80 -9.22
CA ARG A 77 2.28 -19.94 -8.58
C ARG A 77 2.47 -19.01 -7.38
N ALA A 78 1.91 -17.80 -7.45
CA ALA A 78 1.91 -16.90 -6.30
C ALA A 78 1.17 -17.53 -5.10
N ALA A 79 -0.01 -18.13 -5.34
CA ALA A 79 -0.77 -18.82 -4.30
C ALA A 79 0.03 -20.00 -3.70
N GLU A 80 0.70 -20.80 -4.54
CA GLU A 80 1.54 -21.91 -4.09
C GLU A 80 2.67 -21.43 -3.16
N ALA A 81 3.38 -20.37 -3.56
CA ALA A 81 4.46 -19.80 -2.76
C ALA A 81 3.96 -19.19 -1.44
N TYR A 82 2.82 -18.49 -1.45
CA TYR A 82 2.22 -17.98 -0.23
C TYR A 82 1.70 -19.10 0.69
N MET A 83 1.15 -20.19 0.15
CA MET A 83 0.79 -21.38 0.95
C MET A 83 2.03 -22.02 1.59
N HIS A 84 3.15 -22.05 0.88
CA HIS A 84 4.41 -22.52 1.42
C HIS A 84 4.91 -21.62 2.58
N ALA A 85 4.89 -20.29 2.41
CA ALA A 85 5.22 -19.34 3.47
C ALA A 85 4.22 -19.43 4.66
N GLN A 86 2.93 -19.60 4.39
CA GLN A 86 1.89 -19.80 5.41
C GLN A 86 2.19 -21.05 6.26
N SER A 87 2.62 -22.15 5.65
CA SER A 87 2.93 -23.39 6.38
C SER A 87 4.03 -23.21 7.43
N GLN A 88 4.81 -22.14 7.30
CA GLN A 88 5.87 -21.71 8.21
C GLN A 88 5.44 -20.54 9.11
N SER A 89 4.13 -20.30 9.25
CA SER A 89 3.52 -19.25 10.07
C SER A 89 3.89 -17.83 9.64
N ASN A 90 3.98 -17.55 8.33
CA ASN A 90 4.15 -16.19 7.84
C ASN A 90 2.79 -15.45 7.78
N ALA A 91 2.60 -14.44 8.63
CA ALA A 91 1.35 -13.67 8.71
C ALA A 91 1.06 -12.83 7.45
N GLN A 92 2.10 -12.30 6.78
CA GLN A 92 1.93 -11.55 5.55
C GLN A 92 1.45 -12.46 4.41
N ALA A 93 1.95 -13.69 4.33
CA ALA A 93 1.50 -14.66 3.35
C ALA A 93 0.03 -15.06 3.58
N MET A 94 -0.38 -15.22 4.85
CA MET A 94 -1.80 -15.41 5.20
C MET A 94 -2.65 -14.23 4.74
N PHE A 95 -2.20 -13.00 4.96
CA PHE A 95 -2.89 -11.82 4.47
C PHE A 95 -3.02 -11.82 2.93
N ASN A 96 -1.94 -12.12 2.22
CA ASN A 96 -1.93 -12.17 0.75
C ASN A 96 -2.87 -13.26 0.21
N LEU A 97 -2.93 -14.44 0.83
CA LEU A 97 -3.90 -15.49 0.49
C LEU A 97 -5.35 -15.02 0.71
N GLY A 98 -5.61 -14.30 1.81
CA GLY A 98 -6.91 -13.69 2.07
C GLY A 98 -7.30 -12.70 0.97
N TYR A 99 -6.37 -11.85 0.57
CA TYR A 99 -6.56 -10.88 -0.51
C TYR A 99 -6.83 -11.55 -1.86
N MET A 100 -6.11 -12.64 -2.18
CA MET A 100 -6.32 -13.40 -3.41
C MET A 100 -7.70 -14.04 -3.48
N HIS A 101 -8.20 -14.59 -2.37
CA HIS A 101 -9.58 -15.09 -2.28
C HIS A 101 -10.63 -13.98 -2.33
N GLU A 102 -10.35 -12.80 -1.79
CA GLU A 102 -11.24 -11.64 -1.85
C GLU A 102 -11.44 -11.12 -3.28
N HIS A 103 -10.42 -11.26 -4.14
CA HIS A 103 -10.43 -10.71 -5.50
C HIS A 103 -10.47 -11.77 -6.61
N GLY A 104 -10.39 -13.05 -6.27
CA GLY A 104 -10.38 -14.15 -7.24
C GLY A 104 -9.09 -14.23 -8.07
N HIS A 105 -7.95 -13.85 -7.51
CA HIS A 105 -6.65 -13.88 -8.21
C HIS A 105 -6.01 -15.25 -8.10
N GLY A 106 -6.02 -16.04 -9.17
CA GLY A 106 -5.42 -17.40 -9.20
C GLY A 106 -6.08 -18.41 -8.26
N LEU A 107 -7.04 -17.96 -7.46
CA LEU A 107 -7.83 -18.73 -6.51
C LEU A 107 -9.30 -18.38 -6.72
N PRO A 108 -10.24 -19.29 -6.41
CA PRO A 108 -11.66 -18.98 -6.45
C PRO A 108 -11.99 -17.82 -5.51
N LEU A 109 -12.88 -16.93 -5.98
CA LEU A 109 -13.46 -15.87 -5.16
C LEU A 109 -14.25 -16.48 -4.00
N ASP A 110 -13.76 -16.28 -2.77
CA ASP A 110 -14.40 -16.80 -1.55
C ASP A 110 -14.17 -15.86 -0.36
N LEU A 111 -15.18 -15.04 -0.04
CA LEU A 111 -15.11 -14.08 1.06
C LEU A 111 -15.06 -14.74 2.45
N HIS A 112 -15.58 -15.97 2.59
CA HIS A 112 -15.51 -16.69 3.86
C HIS A 112 -14.09 -17.18 4.12
N LEU A 113 -13.45 -17.71 3.08
CA LEU A 113 -12.06 -18.15 3.15
C LEU A 113 -11.11 -16.95 3.28
N ALA A 114 -11.36 -15.85 2.57
CA ALA A 114 -10.63 -14.59 2.73
C ALA A 114 -10.63 -14.10 4.19
N LYS A 115 -11.82 -14.01 4.81
CA LYS A 115 -11.94 -13.65 6.23
C LYS A 115 -11.13 -14.59 7.12
N ARG A 116 -11.19 -15.90 6.90
CA ARG A 116 -10.46 -16.89 7.70
C ARG A 116 -8.96 -16.66 7.63
N TYR A 117 -8.42 -16.42 6.44
CA TYR A 117 -7.00 -16.11 6.26
C TYR A 117 -6.59 -14.82 6.97
N TYR A 118 -7.42 -13.78 6.90
CA TYR A 118 -7.18 -12.53 7.63
C TYR A 118 -7.19 -12.73 9.16
N ASP A 119 -8.14 -13.51 9.69
CA ASP A 119 -8.18 -13.82 11.13
C ASP A 119 -6.90 -14.57 11.55
N GLN A 120 -6.46 -15.56 10.77
CA GLN A 120 -5.23 -16.32 11.02
C GLN A 120 -3.98 -15.44 11.02
N ALA A 121 -3.89 -14.44 10.12
CA ALA A 121 -2.76 -13.51 10.11
C ALA A 121 -2.61 -12.76 11.44
N VAL A 122 -3.72 -12.35 12.08
CA VAL A 122 -3.71 -11.68 13.39
C VAL A 122 -3.40 -12.64 14.54
N GLU A 123 -3.82 -13.90 14.43
CA GLU A 123 -3.49 -14.94 15.41
C GLU A 123 -2.00 -15.22 15.45
N VAL A 124 -1.34 -15.19 14.29
CA VAL A 124 0.11 -15.40 14.14
C VAL A 124 0.90 -14.16 14.53
N ASP A 125 0.52 -12.99 14.02
CA ASP A 125 1.21 -11.74 14.30
C ASP A 125 0.23 -10.61 14.65
N SER A 126 0.35 -10.12 15.89
CA SER A 126 -0.44 -8.99 16.36
C SER A 126 -0.23 -7.69 15.56
N ALA A 127 0.89 -7.53 14.86
CA ALA A 127 1.18 -6.40 13.98
C ALA A 127 0.25 -6.39 12.74
N ALA A 128 -0.26 -7.54 12.31
CA ALA A 128 -1.20 -7.65 11.21
C ALA A 128 -2.61 -7.10 11.56
N ARG A 129 -2.89 -6.76 12.82
CA ARG A 129 -4.22 -6.34 13.28
C ARG A 129 -4.77 -5.13 12.52
N LEU A 130 -3.96 -4.10 12.30
CA LEU A 130 -4.40 -2.88 11.61
C LEU A 130 -4.77 -3.14 10.14
N PRO A 131 -3.89 -3.71 9.30
CA PRO A 131 -4.24 -4.00 7.92
C PRO A 131 -5.40 -5.00 7.80
N VAL A 132 -5.45 -6.02 8.67
CA VAL A 132 -6.56 -6.97 8.71
C VAL A 132 -7.88 -6.29 9.07
N MET A 133 -7.90 -5.39 10.05
CA MET A 133 -9.12 -4.65 10.39
C MET A 133 -9.66 -3.87 9.18
N ILE A 134 -8.78 -3.19 8.44
CA ILE A 134 -9.14 -2.46 7.23
C ILE A 134 -9.69 -3.42 6.18
N ALA A 135 -9.00 -4.53 5.91
CA ALA A 135 -9.43 -5.55 4.96
C ALA A 135 -10.80 -6.15 5.33
N LEU A 136 -11.03 -6.47 6.60
CA LEU A 136 -12.30 -7.00 7.08
C LEU A 136 -13.44 -5.97 6.98
N THR A 137 -13.16 -4.68 7.22
CA THR A 137 -14.15 -3.63 7.00
C THR A 137 -14.49 -3.47 5.52
N SER A 138 -13.50 -3.53 4.63
CA SER A 138 -13.71 -3.56 3.17
C SER A 138 -14.57 -4.76 2.77
N LEU A 139 -14.22 -5.96 3.24
CA LEU A 139 -14.94 -7.19 2.97
C LEU A 139 -16.39 -7.14 3.47
N TRP A 140 -16.62 -6.54 4.65
CA TRP A 140 -17.97 -6.30 5.16
C TRP A 140 -18.75 -5.31 4.27
N LEU A 141 -18.13 -4.22 3.83
CA LEU A 141 -18.77 -3.25 2.93
C LEU A 141 -19.15 -3.90 1.60
N ARG A 142 -18.22 -4.64 0.97
CA ARG A 142 -18.46 -5.37 -0.28
C ARG A 142 -19.59 -6.37 -0.16
N LYS A 143 -19.66 -7.10 0.96
CA LYS A 143 -20.73 -8.09 1.21
C LYS A 143 -22.12 -7.46 1.36
N ASN A 144 -22.22 -6.26 1.94
CA ASN A 144 -23.52 -5.63 2.25
C ASN A 144 -23.94 -4.57 1.22
N TYR A 145 -22.98 -3.99 0.49
CA TYR A 145 -23.16 -2.80 -0.35
C TYR A 145 -22.37 -2.88 -1.66
N ALA A 146 -22.29 -4.06 -2.29
CA ALA A 146 -21.45 -4.34 -3.46
C ALA A 146 -21.50 -3.27 -4.57
N ASP A 147 -22.69 -2.75 -4.88
CA ASP A 147 -22.90 -1.74 -5.95
C ASP A 147 -23.00 -0.30 -5.42
N SER A 148 -22.50 -0.04 -4.21
CA SER A 148 -22.53 1.30 -3.63
C SER A 148 -21.36 2.15 -4.07
N PHE A 149 -21.58 3.47 -4.08
CA PHE A 149 -20.52 4.46 -4.27
C PHE A 149 -19.32 4.24 -3.34
N LEU A 150 -19.55 3.79 -2.09
CA LEU A 150 -18.47 3.54 -1.13
C LEU A 150 -17.52 2.43 -1.58
N VAL A 151 -18.05 1.34 -2.14
CA VAL A 151 -17.22 0.23 -2.64
C VAL A 151 -16.42 0.69 -3.85
N HIS A 152 -17.07 1.36 -4.81
CA HIS A 152 -16.36 1.93 -5.96
C HIS A 152 -15.28 2.95 -5.58
N PHE A 153 -15.55 3.79 -4.58
CA PHE A 153 -14.56 4.72 -4.05
C PHE A 153 -13.36 3.98 -3.44
N ILE A 154 -13.60 2.95 -2.62
CA ILE A 154 -12.54 2.12 -2.03
C ILE A 154 -11.69 1.45 -3.12
N ASP A 155 -12.33 0.90 -4.14
CA ASP A 155 -11.65 0.23 -5.26
C ASP A 155 -10.80 1.20 -6.10
N SER A 156 -11.17 2.48 -6.14
CA SER A 156 -10.41 3.54 -6.81
C SER A 156 -9.24 4.10 -5.99
N LEU A 157 -9.14 3.80 -4.68
CA LEU A 157 -8.09 4.34 -3.82
C LEU A 157 -6.66 4.05 -4.30
N PRO A 158 -6.32 2.84 -4.81
CA PRO A 158 -4.97 2.57 -5.30
C PRO A 158 -4.55 3.44 -6.48
N GLU A 159 -5.49 3.85 -7.34
CA GLU A 159 -5.22 4.76 -8.45
C GLU A 159 -5.08 6.22 -8.00
N ILE A 160 -5.79 6.59 -6.94
CA ILE A 160 -5.80 7.96 -6.39
C ILE A 160 -4.58 8.20 -5.50
N TYR A 161 -4.10 7.19 -4.77
CA TYR A 161 -3.00 7.30 -3.81
C TYR A 161 -1.72 7.96 -4.39
N PRO A 162 -1.14 7.50 -5.52
CA PRO A 162 0.08 8.12 -6.04
C PRO A 162 -0.14 9.57 -6.48
N VAL A 163 -1.34 9.90 -7.00
CA VAL A 163 -1.70 11.28 -7.38
C VAL A 163 -1.79 12.19 -6.16
N VAL A 164 -2.35 11.67 -5.05
CA VAL A 164 -2.43 12.41 -3.79
C VAL A 164 -1.05 12.54 -3.15
N GLU A 165 -0.21 11.50 -3.19
CA GLU A 165 1.16 11.55 -2.68
C GLU A 165 2.00 12.57 -3.43
N GLU A 166 1.98 12.55 -4.77
CA GLU A 166 2.64 13.54 -5.64
C GLU A 166 2.10 14.95 -5.36
N TRP A 167 0.78 15.12 -5.25
CA TRP A 167 0.18 16.41 -4.89
C TRP A 167 0.59 16.88 -3.49
N VAL A 168 0.67 16.00 -2.49
CA VAL A 168 1.11 16.34 -1.13
C VAL A 168 2.57 16.78 -1.17
N GLU A 169 3.44 16.07 -1.88
CA GLU A 169 4.85 16.46 -1.99
C GLU A 169 5.01 17.82 -2.69
N ASP A 170 4.35 18.02 -3.83
CA ASP A 170 4.45 19.27 -4.61
C ASP A 170 3.77 20.47 -3.93
N VAL A 171 2.63 20.26 -3.27
CA VAL A 171 1.78 21.36 -2.77
C VAL A 171 1.94 21.59 -1.28
N LEU A 172 2.18 20.56 -0.46
CA LEU A 172 2.33 20.71 0.99
C LEU A 172 3.78 20.75 1.44
N MET A 173 4.69 20.03 0.77
CA MET A 173 6.08 19.87 1.24
C MET A 173 7.08 20.78 0.51
N ASP A 174 6.71 21.39 -0.61
CA ASP A 174 7.50 22.47 -1.23
C ASP A 174 7.40 23.75 -0.37
N GLU A 175 8.54 24.24 0.14
CA GLU A 175 8.63 25.27 1.18
C GLU A 175 7.89 26.57 0.82
N GLY A 176 7.74 26.85 -0.48
CA GLY A 176 6.98 27.99 -0.98
C GLY A 176 5.46 27.89 -0.78
N ASN A 177 4.88 26.71 -0.92
CA ASN A 177 3.43 26.52 -0.94
C ASN A 177 2.82 26.42 0.46
N ALA A 178 3.54 25.85 1.43
CA ALA A 178 3.10 25.82 2.83
C ALA A 178 2.89 27.24 3.41
N THR A 179 3.76 28.19 3.06
CA THR A 179 3.60 29.59 3.49
C THR A 179 2.40 30.27 2.84
N ILE A 180 2.13 29.98 1.57
CA ILE A 180 0.96 30.51 0.85
C ILE A 180 -0.33 29.94 1.45
N LEU A 181 -0.39 28.65 1.73
CA LEU A 181 -1.55 27.99 2.33
C LEU A 181 -1.83 28.47 3.75
N THR A 182 -0.79 28.69 4.56
CA THR A 182 -0.95 29.26 5.92
C THR A 182 -1.41 30.71 5.88
N LEU A 183 -0.89 31.53 4.97
CA LEU A 183 -1.37 32.91 4.77
C LEU A 183 -2.83 32.93 4.28
N PHE A 184 -3.21 32.03 3.38
CA PHE A 184 -4.58 31.89 2.89
C PHE A 184 -5.53 31.46 4.01
N ALA A 185 -5.16 30.45 4.80
CA ALA A 185 -5.94 30.01 5.96
C ALA A 185 -6.10 31.16 6.99
N CYS A 186 -5.03 31.89 7.29
CA CYS A 186 -5.08 33.07 8.16
C CYS A 186 -6.03 34.14 7.59
N LEU A 187 -5.95 34.45 6.31
CA LEU A 187 -6.82 35.43 5.65
C LEU A 187 -8.29 35.01 5.72
N VAL A 188 -8.61 33.76 5.38
CA VAL A 188 -9.97 33.21 5.48
C VAL A 188 -10.48 33.28 6.92
N THR A 189 -9.63 32.96 7.90
CA THR A 189 -9.97 33.03 9.32
C THR A 189 -10.26 34.48 9.75
N VAL A 190 -9.45 35.44 9.32
CA VAL A 190 -9.66 36.88 9.60
C VAL A 190 -10.95 37.37 8.94
N LEU A 191 -11.20 37.03 7.68
CA LEU A 191 -12.42 37.40 6.97
C LEU A 191 -13.65 36.81 7.65
N TYR A 192 -13.58 35.54 8.06
CA TYR A 192 -14.63 34.87 8.82
C TYR A 192 -14.91 35.56 10.17
N LEU A 193 -13.87 35.86 10.94
CA LEU A 193 -14.01 36.56 12.23
C LEU A 193 -14.57 37.98 12.05
N ARG A 194 -14.15 38.70 11.01
CA ARG A 194 -14.63 40.05 10.70
C ARG A 194 -16.10 40.03 10.29
N GLU A 195 -16.51 39.07 9.47
CA GLU A 195 -17.90 38.87 9.08
C GLU A 195 -18.77 38.49 10.30
N ARG A 196 -18.25 37.62 11.17
CA ARG A 196 -18.91 37.25 12.43
C ARG A 196 -19.10 38.46 13.35
N GLN A 197 -18.08 39.31 13.51
CA GLN A 197 -18.19 40.56 14.27
C GLN A 197 -19.21 41.52 13.66
N ARG A 198 -19.20 41.71 12.34
CA ARG A 198 -20.21 42.53 11.64
C ARG A 198 -21.63 42.04 11.91
N ARG A 199 -21.86 40.73 11.84
CA ARG A 199 -23.17 40.14 12.14
C ARG A 199 -23.57 40.33 13.60
N GLN A 200 -22.63 40.20 14.54
CA GLN A 200 -22.89 40.47 15.96
C GLN A 200 -23.22 41.95 16.23
N VAL A 201 -22.51 42.89 15.60
CA VAL A 201 -22.78 44.33 15.71
C VAL A 201 -24.13 44.69 15.07
N ALA A 202 -24.44 44.14 13.89
CA ALA A 202 -25.73 44.33 13.23
C ALA A 202 -26.91 43.74 14.05
N ALA A 203 -26.70 42.59 14.70
CA ALA A 203 -27.69 42.01 15.62
C ALA A 203 -27.83 42.80 16.92
N ALA A 204 -26.75 43.44 17.40
CA ALA A 204 -26.74 44.26 18.61
C ALA A 204 -27.29 45.68 18.40
N ASN A 205 -27.34 46.19 17.17
CA ASN A 205 -27.81 47.54 16.86
C ASN A 205 -28.82 47.54 15.68
N PRO A 206 -30.10 47.22 15.91
CA PRO A 206 -31.09 46.98 14.85
C PRO A 206 -31.63 48.23 14.12
N GLN A 207 -31.08 49.43 14.35
CA GLN A 207 -31.66 50.68 13.85
C GLN A 207 -30.63 51.58 13.18
N GLN A 208 -30.63 51.61 11.84
CA GLN A 208 -30.72 52.88 11.09
C GLN A 208 -31.19 52.61 9.64
N PRO A 209 -32.34 53.15 9.20
CA PRO A 209 -32.77 53.06 7.81
C PRO A 209 -32.02 54.08 6.95
N ASP A 210 -31.43 53.63 5.83
CA ASP A 210 -30.95 54.52 4.78
C ASP A 210 -32.14 55.26 4.15
N GLY A 211 -32.31 56.54 4.49
CA GLY A 211 -33.21 57.45 3.78
C GLY A 211 -32.52 58.01 2.53
N PRO A 212 -33.20 58.08 1.36
CA PRO A 212 -32.57 58.56 0.13
C PRO A 212 -32.40 60.09 0.14
N PRO A 213 -31.45 60.62 -0.65
CA PRO A 213 -31.13 62.04 -0.66
C PRO A 213 -32.20 62.87 -1.40
N MET A 214 -32.45 64.09 -0.91
CA MET A 214 -33.02 65.19 -1.71
C MET A 214 -31.91 66.12 -2.18
#